data_AF-A0A5M5BYE5-F1
#
_entry.id   AF-A0A5M5BYE5-F1
#
_cell.length_a   1.000
_cell.length_b   1.000
_cell.length_c   1.000
_cell.angle_alpha   90.00
_cell.angle_beta   90.00
_cell.angle_gamma   90.00
#
_symmetry.space_group_name_H-M   'P 1'
#
loop_
_entity.id
_entity.type
_entity.pdbx_description
1 polymer ?
#
loop_
_entity_poly.entity_id
_entity_poly.type
_entity_poly.pdbx_seq_one_letter_code
_entity_poly.pdbx_strand_id
1 'polypeptide(L)'
;MDKNAEEVTRAIAIKLLGGIEGFKLTKLENYKDYIVYFAFPDGVTGEINVGRPIYVLIDKLGKARYATYEENHEILMRSNPDEEDDED
;
A
#
# COMPACT_ATOMS: atom_id res chain seq x y z
N MET A 1 0.52 18.42 -4.01
CA MET A 1 0.18 17.51 -5.12
C MET A 1 -1.18 17.92 -5.65
N ASP A 2 -1.31 18.07 -6.96
CA ASP A 2 -2.59 18.35 -7.59
C ASP A 2 -3.59 17.24 -7.25
N LYS A 3 -4.80 17.63 -6.85
CA LYS A 3 -5.90 16.71 -6.49
C LYS A 3 -6.13 15.66 -7.60
N ASN A 4 -5.96 16.09 -8.84
CA ASN A 4 -6.05 15.25 -10.03
C ASN A 4 -4.98 14.14 -10.11
N ALA A 5 -3.76 14.40 -9.65
CA ALA A 5 -2.67 13.41 -9.69
C ALA A 5 -2.93 12.27 -8.70
N GLU A 6 -3.45 12.58 -7.51
CA GLU A 6 -3.79 11.57 -6.52
C GLU A 6 -4.97 10.70 -6.95
N GLU A 7 -5.99 11.28 -7.59
CA GLU A 7 -7.12 10.52 -8.15
C GLU A 7 -6.66 9.57 -9.26
N VAL A 8 -5.74 10.01 -10.13
CA VAL A 8 -5.15 9.17 -11.18
C VAL A 8 -4.37 8.01 -10.57
N THR A 9 -3.48 8.28 -9.60
CA THR A 9 -2.68 7.21 -8.99
C THR A 9 -3.54 6.25 -8.17
N ARG A 10 -4.58 6.75 -7.51
CA ARG A 10 -5.57 5.92 -6.80
C ARG A 10 -6.32 5.01 -7.77
N ALA A 11 -6.77 5.52 -8.92
CA ALA A 11 -7.45 4.71 -9.93
C ALA A 11 -6.54 3.60 -10.50
N ILE A 12 -5.25 3.91 -10.70
CA ILE A 12 -4.25 2.92 -11.12
C ILE A 12 -4.11 1.81 -10.06
N ALA A 13 -4.01 2.16 -8.76
CA ALA A 13 -3.93 1.18 -7.68
C ALA A 13 -5.16 0.26 -7.63
N ILE A 14 -6.37 0.82 -7.74
CA ILE A 14 -7.62 0.04 -7.77
C ILE A 14 -7.61 -0.94 -8.95
N LYS A 15 -7.15 -0.49 -10.12
CA LYS A 15 -7.07 -1.35 -11.31
C LYS A 15 -6.09 -2.52 -11.11
N LEU A 16 -4.95 -2.29 -10.44
CA LEU A 16 -4.00 -3.35 -10.12
C LEU A 16 -4.62 -4.39 -9.16
N LEU A 17 -5.40 -3.94 -8.17
CA LEU A 17 -6.13 -4.79 -7.23
C LEU A 17 -7.29 -5.56 -7.87
N GLY A 18 -7.37 -5.65 -9.20
CA GLY A 18 -8.43 -6.37 -9.91
C GLY A 18 -9.77 -5.63 -9.92
N GLY A 19 -9.80 -4.34 -9.56
CA GLY A 19 -11.04 -3.57 -9.48
C GLY A 19 -11.97 -4.00 -8.34
N ILE A 20 -11.46 -4.70 -7.33
CA ILE A 20 -12.26 -5.28 -6.26
C ILE A 20 -12.84 -4.16 -5.38
N GLU A 21 -14.16 -4.06 -5.37
CA GLU A 21 -14.96 -3.32 -4.38
C GLU A 21 -14.84 -4.04 -3.02
N GLY A 22 -13.72 -3.82 -2.35
CA GLY A 22 -13.44 -4.49 -1.09
C GLY A 22 -12.11 -4.13 -0.47
N PHE A 23 -11.39 -3.14 -1.00
CA PHE A 23 -10.17 -2.61 -0.41
C PHE A 23 -10.29 -1.11 -0.18
N LYS A 24 -10.02 -0.71 1.06
CA LYS A 24 -9.74 0.68 1.41
C LYS A 24 -8.29 0.99 1.07
N LEU A 25 -8.09 1.97 0.21
CA LEU A 25 -6.78 2.50 -0.14
C LEU A 25 -6.44 3.70 0.73
N THR A 26 -5.35 3.59 1.49
CA THR A 26 -4.73 4.68 2.25
C THR A 26 -3.40 5.02 1.62
N LYS A 27 -3.22 6.29 1.22
CA LYS A 27 -1.93 6.76 0.72
C LYS A 27 -0.95 6.90 1.88
N LEU A 28 0.26 6.39 1.72
CA LEU A 28 1.34 6.52 2.70
C LEU A 28 2.39 7.53 2.21
N GLU A 29 3.41 7.76 3.05
CA GLU A 29 4.60 8.46 2.59
C GLU A 29 5.21 7.74 1.37
N ASN A 30 5.79 8.54 0.46
CA ASN A 30 6.48 7.97 -0.69
C ASN A 30 7.67 7.11 -0.22
N TYR A 31 7.84 5.97 -0.88
CA TYR A 31 8.95 5.05 -0.67
C TYR A 31 9.90 5.16 -1.86
N LYS A 32 11.11 5.68 -1.62
CA LYS A 32 12.06 6.04 -2.68
C LYS A 32 11.35 6.95 -3.71
N ASP A 33 11.39 6.61 -4.99
CA ASP A 33 10.73 7.33 -6.08
C ASP A 33 9.26 6.90 -6.33
N TYR A 34 8.69 6.05 -5.48
CA TYR A 34 7.35 5.49 -5.66
C TYR A 34 6.30 6.18 -4.78
N ILE A 35 5.12 6.37 -5.37
CA ILE A 35 3.91 6.65 -4.63
C ILE A 35 3.40 5.33 -4.04
N VAL A 36 3.04 5.35 -2.76
CA VAL A 36 2.64 4.15 -2.01
C VAL A 36 1.18 4.23 -1.63
N TYR A 37 0.42 3.18 -1.94
CA TYR A 37 -0.90 2.94 -1.37
C TYR A 37 -0.89 1.66 -0.56
N PHE A 38 -1.31 1.76 0.69
CA PHE A 38 -1.69 0.62 1.49
C PHE A 38 -3.13 0.22 1.17
N ALA A 39 -3.31 -1.03 0.75
CA ALA A 39 -4.60 -1.63 0.48
C ALA A 39 -4.96 -2.56 1.64
N PHE A 40 -6.06 -2.26 2.31
CA PHE A 40 -6.59 -3.08 3.38
C PHE A 40 -8.03 -3.47 3.05
N PRO A 41 -8.47 -4.72 3.29
CA PRO A 41 -9.84 -5.08 2.97
C PRO A 41 -10.83 -4.16 3.71
N ASP A 42 -11.93 -3.79 3.06
CA ASP A 42 -12.96 -2.94 3.65
C ASP A 42 -13.90 -3.79 4.51
N GLY A 43 -14.33 -3.27 5.66
CA GLY A 43 -15.24 -3.97 6.57
C GLY A 43 -14.61 -5.03 7.48
N VAL A 44 -13.28 -5.17 7.49
CA VAL A 44 -12.56 -6.02 8.45
C VAL A 44 -12.00 -5.17 9.59
N THR A 45 -12.32 -5.55 10.82
CA THR A 45 -11.71 -4.99 12.04
C THR A 45 -10.46 -5.80 12.37
N GLY A 46 -9.42 -5.15 12.92
CA GLY A 46 -8.08 -5.73 13.10
C GLY A 46 -7.97 -6.98 13.98
N GLU A 47 -9.08 -7.51 14.49
CA GLU A 47 -9.15 -8.83 15.16
C GLU A 47 -9.17 -10.00 14.17
N ILE A 48 -9.55 -9.77 12.91
CA ILE A 48 -9.55 -10.81 11.88
C ILE A 48 -8.14 -10.81 11.26
N ASN A 49 -7.43 -11.95 11.33
CA ASN A 49 -6.10 -12.10 10.75
C ASN A 49 -6.19 -12.09 9.21
N VAL A 50 -6.31 -10.90 8.64
CA VAL A 50 -6.51 -10.64 7.21
C VAL A 50 -5.18 -10.61 6.46
N GLY A 51 -4.36 -11.65 6.64
CA GLY A 51 -3.15 -11.88 5.87
C GLY A 51 -2.11 -10.74 5.93
N ARG A 52 -1.12 -10.81 5.03
CA ARG A 52 -0.03 -9.85 4.96
C ARG A 52 -0.52 -8.49 4.40
N PRO A 53 0.06 -7.37 4.87
CA PRO A 53 -0.24 -6.05 4.31
C PRO A 53 0.00 -6.03 2.79
N ILE A 54 -0.82 -5.27 2.07
CA ILE A 54 -0.72 -5.13 0.61
C ILE A 54 -0.31 -3.70 0.29
N TYR A 55 0.94 -3.50 -0.10
CA TYR A 55 1.40 -2.20 -0.61
C TYR A 55 1.46 -2.21 -2.14
N VAL A 56 0.88 -1.17 -2.74
CA VAL A 56 0.94 -0.87 -4.16
C VAL A 56 1.92 0.27 -4.39
N LEU A 57 2.93 0.02 -5.22
CA LEU A 57 3.96 0.98 -5.61
C LEU A 57 3.68 1.47 -7.02
N ILE A 58 3.65 2.80 -7.19
CA ILE A 58 3.39 3.45 -8.48
C ILE A 58 4.58 4.35 -8.81
N ASP A 59 5.22 4.08 -9.94
CA ASP A 59 6.34 4.90 -10.41
C ASP A 59 5.88 6.24 -11.02
N LYS A 60 6.85 7.11 -11.34
CA LYS A 60 6.60 8.42 -11.97
C LYS A 60 5.92 8.32 -13.35
N LEU A 61 5.93 7.16 -14.00
CA LEU A 61 5.28 6.89 -15.28
C LEU A 61 3.86 6.31 -15.10
N GLY A 62 3.41 6.10 -13.86
CA GLY A 62 2.10 5.52 -13.56
C GLY A 62 2.05 4.00 -13.66
N LYS A 63 3.20 3.31 -13.71
CA LYS A 63 3.22 1.84 -13.68
C LYS A 63 3.08 1.36 -12.24
N ALA A 64 2.06 0.56 -11.97
CA ALA A 64 1.80 -0.01 -10.66
C ALA A 64 2.25 -1.47 -10.54
N ARG A 65 2.74 -1.85 -9.36
CA ARG A 65 3.03 -3.22 -8.96
C ARG A 65 2.85 -3.40 -7.46
N TYR A 66 2.77 -4.65 -7.01
CA TYR A 66 2.89 -4.97 -5.59
C TYR A 66 4.33 -4.77 -5.13
N ALA A 67 4.49 -4.34 -3.88
CA ALA A 67 5.78 -4.35 -3.19
C ALA A 67 6.30 -5.79 -3.06
N THR A 68 7.61 -5.96 -3.12
CA THR A 68 8.26 -7.24 -2.79
C THR A 68 8.18 -7.50 -1.28
N TYR A 69 8.65 -8.67 -0.84
CA TYR A 69 8.74 -8.99 0.59
C TYR A 69 9.62 -7.97 1.34
N GLU A 70 10.82 -7.70 0.83
CA GLU A 70 11.77 -6.74 1.43
C GLU A 70 11.17 -5.33 1.47
N GLU A 71 10.54 -4.88 0.37
CA GLU A 71 9.91 -3.56 0.32
C GLU A 71 8.71 -3.47 1.27
N ASN A 72 7.91 -4.53 1.42
CA ASN A 72 6.84 -4.57 2.42
C ASN A 72 7.39 -4.34 3.82
N HIS A 73 8.45 -5.07 4.16
CA HIS A 73 9.08 -5.02 5.47
C HIS A 73 9.68 -3.63 5.76
N GLU A 74 10.44 -3.06 4.82
CA GLU A 74 10.99 -1.70 4.94
C GLU A 74 9.88 -0.63 5.09
N ILE A 75 8.79 -0.75 4.32
CA ILE A 75 7.67 0.20 4.38
C ILE A 75 6.92 0.07 5.71
N LEU A 76 6.73 -1.15 6.19
CA LEU A 76 6.07 -1.43 7.46
C LEU A 76 6.86 -0.82 8.63
N MET A 77 8.15 -1.15 8.74
CA MET A 77 9.03 -0.60 9.79
C MET A 77 9.09 0.92 9.77
N ARG A 78 9.11 1.54 8.58
CA ARG A 78 9.08 3.00 8.48
C ARG A 78 7.76 3.60 8.94
N SER A 79 6.66 2.92 8.65
CA SER A 79 5.31 3.37 9.01
C SER A 79 5.00 3.11 10.48
N ASN A 80 5.71 2.15 11.09
CA ASN A 80 5.47 1.66 12.44
C ASN A 80 6.82 1.33 13.13
N PRO A 81 7.57 2.35 13.58
CA PRO A 81 8.94 2.18 14.08
C PRO A 81 9.04 1.41 15.41
N ASP A 82 7.90 1.13 16.06
CA ASP A 82 7.79 0.34 17.30
C ASP A 82 7.45 -1.14 17.04
N GLU A 83 7.21 -1.57 15.78
CA GLU A 83 7.22 -3.00 15.43
C GLU A 83 8.68 -3.45 15.35
N GLU A 84 9.27 -3.76 16.51
CA GLU A 84 10.51 -4.52 16.57
C GLU A 84 10.30 -5.87 15.86
N ASP A 85 11.30 -6.26 15.07
CA ASP A 85 11.42 -7.61 14.51
C ASP A 85 11.37 -8.60 15.67
N ASP A 86 10.20 -9.22 15.91
CA ASP A 86 10.11 -10.50 16.62
C ASP A 86 10.70 -11.58 15.70
N GLU A 87 11.99 -11.48 15.37
CA GLU A 87 12.81 -12.60 14.91
C GLU A 87 13.32 -13.34 16.15
N ASP A 88 12.62 -14.44 16.51
CA ASP A 88 13.08 -15.51 17.41
C ASP A 88 14.46 -16.07 17.02
#